data_AF-A0A814LX06-F1
#
_entry.id   AF-A0A814LX06-F1
#
_cell.length_a   1.000
_cell.length_b   1.000
_cell.length_c   1.000
_cell.angle_alpha   90.00
_cell.angle_beta   90.00
_cell.angle_gamma   90.00
#
_symmetry.space_group_name_H-M   'P 1'
#
loop_
_entity.id
_entity.type
_entity.pdbx_description
1 polymer ?
#
loop_
_entity_poly.entity_id
_entity_poly.type
_entity_poly.pdbx_seq_one_letter_code
_entity_poly.pdbx_strand_id
1 'polypeptide(L)'
;MDSLSQCQIVLSKISEFYRININDPDEKIKAAIQNLLDLWPEVLVSANTATDDELFALNVSRAVLTQVFAIVLSKDFLNKDQLLVRKIFFSLFNILVDNTSIFQDNNSIFIDSNIRLIIKMAMSITSFVQFNDGDLTKPSDHQLLIAIREHIDQDFKHDNLTDAVISFIWNLSDRTMLVPRLLKAGYAKSVVDWILTREMKFTIDKIDAPIHILHNLARHDDGIDQLNSYDALDVIEEIKTQPDIFDDVDDMTTHIAMIRTLLTNVKQIKYDSTYYSNKTVNMLLQLSINAAKNENYRYKGSHVSEPLTVLVKLFYNNEILDNILCKNEIKPSLTTSSIIELFTTLLCQLYSKINLDNDLLENYTCVVILNLFWLISNYEKYSYLIGECEKLMDIVKIAANDKQSFIDTFMPRTMKSIHQTANDILRKFNNNNN
;
A
#
# COMPACT_ATOMS: atom_id res chain seq x y z
N MET A 1 -29.98 31.22 35.40
CA MET A 1 -29.86 30.53 34.10
C MET A 1 -28.54 29.80 34.18
N ASP A 2 -28.59 28.53 34.53
CA ASP A 2 -27.38 27.72 34.64
C ASP A 2 -26.87 27.47 33.22
N SER A 3 -25.66 27.93 32.93
CA SER A 3 -24.99 27.60 31.67
C SER A 3 -24.76 26.08 31.67
N LEU A 4 -25.34 25.37 30.71
CA LEU A 4 -25.05 23.95 30.48
C LEU A 4 -23.53 23.75 30.41
N SER A 5 -23.02 22.70 31.05
CA SER A 5 -21.59 22.39 30.93
C SER A 5 -21.26 22.07 29.47
N GLN A 6 -20.02 22.32 29.05
CA GLN A 6 -19.60 22.07 27.67
C GLN A 6 -19.86 20.61 27.26
N CYS A 7 -19.68 19.67 28.19
CA CYS A 7 -20.01 18.25 28.02
C CYS A 7 -21.50 18.02 27.72
N GLN A 8 -22.41 18.70 28.43
CA GLN A 8 -23.86 18.59 28.18
C GLN A 8 -24.25 19.14 26.80
N ILE A 9 -23.61 20.22 26.35
CA ILE A 9 -23.83 20.78 25.01
C ILE A 9 -23.41 19.76 23.96
N VAL A 10 -22.21 19.19 24.06
CA VAL A 10 -21.70 18.20 23.10
C VAL A 10 -22.57 16.94 23.09
N LEU A 11 -22.96 16.43 24.26
CA LEU A 11 -23.84 15.26 24.35
C LEU A 11 -25.22 15.50 23.73
N SER A 12 -25.77 16.71 23.85
CA SER A 12 -27.05 17.05 23.22
C SER A 12 -26.95 16.99 21.69
N LYS A 13 -25.88 17.51 21.10
CA LYS A 13 -25.60 17.43 19.65
C LYS A 13 -25.43 15.98 19.21
N ILE A 14 -24.69 15.18 19.96
CA ILE A 14 -24.47 13.75 19.66
C ILE A 14 -25.77 12.96 19.70
N SER A 15 -26.70 13.35 20.57
CA SER A 15 -27.95 12.61 20.76
C SER A 15 -28.85 12.56 19.52
N GLU A 16 -28.66 13.50 18.59
CA GLU A 16 -29.37 13.53 17.32
C GLU A 16 -29.04 12.31 16.43
N PHE A 17 -27.89 11.68 16.64
CA PHE A 17 -27.40 10.57 15.82
C PHE A 17 -27.73 9.18 16.38
N TYR A 18 -28.27 9.05 17.60
CA TYR A 18 -28.62 7.74 18.21
C TYR A 18 -29.57 6.88 17.36
N ARG A 19 -30.37 7.53 16.52
CA ARG A 19 -31.42 6.88 15.74
C ARG A 19 -31.00 6.58 14.31
N ILE A 20 -29.74 6.83 13.94
CA ILE A 20 -29.23 6.46 12.62
C ILE A 20 -29.19 4.94 12.51
N ASN A 21 -29.79 4.42 11.43
CA ASN A 21 -29.89 3.00 11.17
C ASN A 21 -29.44 2.65 9.74
N ILE A 22 -29.07 1.39 9.50
CA ILE A 22 -28.63 0.89 8.19
C ILE A 22 -29.69 1.07 7.09
N ASN A 23 -30.98 1.09 7.46
CA ASN A 23 -32.10 1.29 6.54
C ASN A 23 -32.42 2.76 6.26
N ASP A 24 -31.72 3.71 6.88
CA ASP A 24 -31.90 5.13 6.57
C ASP A 24 -31.44 5.44 5.14
N PRO A 25 -31.99 6.52 4.53
CA PRO A 25 -31.52 7.00 3.24
C PRO A 25 -30.02 7.31 3.26
N ASP A 26 -29.33 6.96 2.19
CA ASP A 26 -27.86 7.07 2.12
C ASP A 26 -27.38 8.50 2.41
N GLU A 27 -28.04 9.53 1.88
CA GLU A 27 -27.72 10.94 2.15
C GLU A 27 -27.79 11.31 3.63
N LYS A 28 -28.72 10.71 4.39
CA LYS A 28 -28.83 10.91 5.83
C LYS A 28 -27.65 10.27 6.57
N ILE A 29 -27.22 9.08 6.17
CA ILE A 29 -26.07 8.39 6.75
C ILE A 29 -24.78 9.15 6.44
N LYS A 30 -24.60 9.62 5.19
CA LYS A 30 -23.46 10.43 4.76
C LYS A 30 -23.35 11.73 5.56
N ALA A 31 -24.47 12.44 5.72
CA ALA A 31 -24.50 13.65 6.54
C ALA A 31 -24.21 13.36 8.02
N ALA A 32 -24.74 12.25 8.56
CA ALA A 32 -24.52 11.86 9.95
C ALA A 32 -23.05 11.60 10.26
N ILE A 33 -22.34 10.82 9.43
CA ILE A 33 -20.91 10.55 9.67
C ILE A 33 -20.09 11.84 9.57
N GLN A 34 -20.37 12.70 8.60
CA GLN A 34 -19.64 13.97 8.49
C GLN A 34 -19.86 14.86 9.70
N ASN A 35 -21.12 15.08 10.10
CA ASN A 35 -21.43 15.94 11.23
C ASN A 35 -20.82 15.39 12.54
N LEU A 36 -20.80 14.07 12.73
CA LEU A 36 -20.15 13.46 13.88
C LEU A 36 -18.63 13.70 13.91
N LEU A 37 -17.97 13.61 12.74
CA LEU A 37 -16.53 13.89 12.65
C LEU A 37 -16.22 15.37 12.86
N ASP A 38 -17.06 16.27 12.34
CA ASP A 38 -16.92 17.72 12.54
C ASP A 38 -17.11 18.12 14.02
N LEU A 39 -17.89 17.36 14.78
CA LEU A 39 -18.06 17.54 16.23
C LEU A 39 -16.93 16.96 17.07
N TRP A 40 -16.07 16.11 16.51
CA TRP A 40 -15.08 15.36 17.27
C TRP A 40 -14.01 16.25 17.96
N PRO A 41 -13.52 17.34 17.35
CA PRO A 41 -12.66 18.29 18.05
C PRO A 41 -13.31 18.86 19.33
N GLU A 42 -14.62 19.17 19.29
CA GLU A 42 -15.35 19.63 20.49
C GLU A 42 -15.45 18.53 21.55
N VAL A 43 -15.59 17.25 21.15
CA VAL A 43 -15.60 16.10 22.07
C VAL A 43 -14.26 15.99 22.81
N LEU A 44 -13.14 16.09 22.08
CA LEU A 44 -11.80 15.99 22.65
C LEU A 44 -11.50 17.16 23.60
N VAL A 45 -11.83 18.39 23.21
CA VAL A 45 -11.66 19.58 24.06
C VAL A 45 -12.50 19.47 25.34
N SER A 46 -13.76 19.02 25.22
CA SER A 46 -14.64 18.86 26.38
C SER A 46 -14.12 17.83 27.37
N ALA A 47 -13.52 16.75 26.87
CA ALA A 47 -12.94 15.70 27.69
C ALA A 47 -11.74 16.16 28.50
N ASN A 48 -10.94 17.12 28.01
CA ASN A 48 -9.78 17.65 28.73
C ASN A 48 -10.17 18.37 30.04
N THR A 49 -11.40 18.86 30.13
CA THR A 49 -11.89 19.61 31.29
C THR A 49 -13.01 18.89 32.06
N ALA A 50 -13.34 17.66 31.66
CA ALA A 50 -14.47 16.90 32.20
C ALA A 50 -14.13 16.23 33.54
N THR A 51 -15.13 16.13 34.41
CA THR A 51 -15.11 15.24 35.58
C THR A 51 -15.23 13.76 35.17
N ASP A 52 -14.92 12.83 36.08
CA ASP A 52 -15.03 11.38 35.80
C ASP A 52 -16.45 10.95 35.38
N ASP A 53 -17.48 11.53 36.00
CA ASP A 53 -18.89 11.29 35.63
C ASP A 53 -19.22 11.83 34.24
N GLU A 54 -18.66 13.00 33.87
CA GLU A 54 -18.81 13.58 32.54
C GLU A 54 -18.04 12.79 31.48
N LEU A 55 -16.86 12.24 31.81
CA LEU A 55 -16.11 11.33 30.94
C LEU A 55 -16.87 10.02 30.71
N PHE A 56 -17.52 9.49 31.75
CA PHE A 56 -18.41 8.33 31.63
C PHE A 56 -19.56 8.62 30.66
N ALA A 57 -20.20 9.78 30.78
CA ALA A 57 -21.25 10.19 29.85
C ALA A 57 -20.71 10.43 28.43
N LEU A 58 -19.53 11.03 28.29
CA LEU A 58 -18.88 11.26 27.00
C LEU A 58 -18.47 9.96 26.32
N ASN A 59 -18.28 8.83 27.01
CA ASN A 59 -18.04 7.55 26.34
C ASN A 59 -19.18 7.14 25.38
N VAL A 60 -20.39 7.68 25.57
CA VAL A 60 -21.49 7.42 24.64
C VAL A 60 -21.21 8.02 23.25
N SER A 61 -20.42 9.09 23.14
CA SER A 61 -19.96 9.65 21.86
C SER A 61 -19.24 8.62 21.01
N ARG A 62 -18.37 7.82 21.64
CA ARG A 62 -17.58 6.76 20.99
C ARG A 62 -18.47 5.65 20.48
N ALA A 63 -19.49 5.26 21.25
CA ALA A 63 -20.46 4.25 20.84
C ALA A 63 -21.25 4.71 19.60
N VAL A 64 -21.72 5.97 19.61
CA VAL A 64 -22.45 6.55 18.47
C VAL A 64 -21.56 6.65 17.23
N LEU A 65 -20.34 7.18 17.36
CA LEU A 65 -19.41 7.27 16.23
C LEU A 65 -19.10 5.88 15.66
N THR A 66 -18.81 4.90 16.52
CA THR A 66 -18.53 3.52 16.11
C THR A 66 -19.72 2.89 15.39
N GLN A 67 -20.94 3.08 15.90
CA GLN A 67 -22.16 2.58 15.28
C GLN A 67 -22.37 3.17 13.88
N VAL A 68 -22.32 4.51 13.75
CA VAL A 68 -22.53 5.19 12.47
C VAL A 68 -21.43 4.82 11.48
N PHE A 69 -20.18 4.73 11.94
CA PHE A 69 -19.07 4.30 11.10
C PHE A 69 -19.23 2.84 10.65
N ALA A 70 -19.66 1.93 11.51
CA ALA A 70 -19.95 0.54 11.14
C ALA A 70 -21.06 0.45 10.08
N ILE A 71 -22.09 1.31 10.17
CA ILE A 71 -23.12 1.41 9.13
C ILE A 71 -22.49 1.86 7.80
N VAL A 72 -21.62 2.87 7.81
CA VAL A 72 -20.89 3.33 6.61
C VAL A 72 -20.05 2.20 6.01
N LEU A 73 -19.33 1.42 6.82
CA LEU A 73 -18.54 0.27 6.34
C LEU A 73 -19.43 -0.85 5.76
N SER A 74 -20.64 -1.04 6.28
CA SER A 74 -21.57 -2.07 5.81
C SER A 74 -22.26 -1.71 4.48
N LYS A 75 -22.23 -0.44 4.11
CA LYS A 75 -22.82 0.08 2.88
C LYS A 75 -21.76 0.09 1.77
N ASP A 76 -22.22 -0.04 0.54
CA ASP A 76 -21.35 -0.03 -0.65
C ASP A 76 -20.83 1.39 -1.01
N PHE A 77 -20.90 2.33 -0.06
CA PHE A 77 -20.44 3.71 -0.23
C PHE A 77 -18.95 3.77 -0.51
N LEU A 78 -18.18 2.93 0.18
CA LEU A 78 -16.72 2.95 0.10
C LEU A 78 -16.20 2.59 -1.30
N ASN A 79 -16.97 1.80 -2.05
CA ASN A 79 -16.61 1.42 -3.41
C ASN A 79 -17.17 2.41 -4.47
N LYS A 80 -18.28 3.10 -4.16
CA LYS A 80 -19.04 3.90 -5.14
C LYS A 80 -18.82 5.41 -5.04
N ASP A 81 -18.46 5.93 -3.88
CA ASP A 81 -18.40 7.38 -3.61
C ASP A 81 -17.01 7.80 -3.10
N GLN A 82 -16.07 7.90 -4.02
CA GLN A 82 -14.67 8.26 -3.72
C GLN A 82 -14.53 9.63 -3.04
N LEU A 83 -15.43 10.57 -3.35
CA LEU A 83 -15.43 11.89 -2.72
C LEU A 83 -15.78 11.81 -1.23
N LEU A 84 -16.81 11.03 -0.88
CA LEU A 84 -17.18 10.79 0.50
C LEU A 84 -16.04 10.08 1.27
N VAL A 85 -15.47 9.02 0.70
CA VAL A 85 -14.40 8.25 1.34
C VAL A 85 -13.20 9.13 1.64
N ARG A 86 -12.76 9.94 0.65
CA ARG A 86 -11.71 10.94 0.84
C ARG A 86 -12.09 11.91 1.97
N LYS A 87 -13.31 12.45 1.97
CA LYS A 87 -13.76 13.42 2.97
C LYS A 87 -13.73 12.84 4.39
N ILE A 88 -14.20 11.61 4.58
CA ILE A 88 -14.15 10.90 5.87
C ILE A 88 -12.69 10.70 6.30
N PHE A 89 -11.84 10.17 5.42
CA PHE A 89 -10.43 9.94 5.72
C PHE A 89 -9.72 11.23 6.12
N PHE A 90 -9.85 12.31 5.36
CA PHE A 90 -9.18 13.57 5.69
C PHE A 90 -9.78 14.25 6.93
N SER A 91 -11.06 14.04 7.24
CA SER A 91 -11.64 14.53 8.51
C SER A 91 -11.01 13.79 9.70
N LEU A 92 -10.88 12.47 9.64
CA LEU A 92 -10.19 11.65 10.64
C LEU A 92 -8.71 12.03 10.75
N PHE A 93 -8.02 12.21 9.62
CA PHE A 93 -6.61 12.59 9.59
C PHE A 93 -6.38 13.97 10.19
N ASN A 94 -7.23 14.95 9.88
CA ASN A 94 -7.12 16.30 10.45
C ASN A 94 -7.33 16.30 11.98
N ILE A 95 -8.23 15.45 12.50
CA ILE A 95 -8.36 15.26 13.96
C ILE A 95 -7.03 14.79 14.56
N LEU A 96 -6.31 13.88 13.90
CA LEU A 96 -4.99 13.44 14.36
C LEU A 96 -3.96 14.57 14.28
N VAL A 97 -3.98 15.37 13.21
CA VAL A 97 -3.09 16.53 13.03
C VAL A 97 -3.28 17.53 14.17
N ASP A 98 -4.53 17.87 14.48
CA ASP A 98 -4.87 18.83 15.54
C ASP A 98 -4.49 18.32 16.95
N ASN A 99 -4.24 17.02 17.10
CA ASN A 99 -3.90 16.37 18.36
C ASN A 99 -2.52 15.67 18.32
N THR A 100 -1.60 16.18 17.50
CA THR A 100 -0.26 15.60 17.29
C THR A 100 0.55 15.42 18.59
N SER A 101 0.36 16.30 19.59
CA SER A 101 1.08 16.22 20.88
C SER A 101 0.82 14.92 21.63
N ILE A 102 -0.24 14.18 21.31
CA ILE A 102 -0.56 12.91 21.97
C ILE A 102 0.51 11.84 21.76
N PHE A 103 1.25 11.94 20.66
CA PHE A 103 2.33 11.02 20.35
C PHE A 103 3.63 11.34 21.11
N GLN A 104 3.72 12.51 21.77
CA GLN A 104 4.91 12.99 22.46
C GLN A 104 4.74 13.07 23.98
N ASP A 105 3.52 13.35 24.46
CA ASP A 105 3.22 13.58 25.87
C ASP A 105 2.37 12.47 26.51
N ASN A 106 2.44 12.32 27.83
CA ASN A 106 1.49 11.49 28.58
C ASN A 106 0.11 12.15 28.60
N ASN A 107 -0.90 11.47 28.06
CA ASN A 107 -2.27 11.98 27.98
C ASN A 107 -3.23 11.18 28.87
N SER A 108 -4.43 11.72 29.09
CA SER A 108 -5.46 10.99 29.81
C SER A 108 -5.87 9.74 29.02
N ILE A 109 -6.22 8.66 29.74
CA ILE A 109 -6.67 7.39 29.16
C ILE A 109 -7.85 7.59 28.20
N PHE A 110 -8.72 8.57 28.48
CA PHE A 110 -9.84 8.89 27.62
C PHE A 110 -9.40 9.44 26.26
N ILE A 111 -8.50 10.42 26.24
CA ILE A 111 -8.02 11.04 25.01
C ILE A 111 -7.30 10.00 24.15
N ASP A 112 -6.39 9.25 24.75
CA ASP A 112 -5.65 8.17 24.11
C ASP A 112 -6.61 7.12 23.49
N SER A 113 -7.63 6.70 24.24
CA SER A 113 -8.67 5.79 23.74
C SER A 113 -9.47 6.34 22.55
N ASN A 114 -9.68 7.65 22.47
CA ASN A 114 -10.35 8.29 21.33
C ASN A 114 -9.42 8.38 20.12
N ILE A 115 -8.15 8.73 20.31
CA ILE A 115 -7.17 8.72 19.22
C ILE A 115 -7.01 7.32 18.64
N ARG A 116 -6.92 6.28 19.48
CA ARG A 116 -6.90 4.88 19.01
C ARG A 116 -8.13 4.56 18.16
N LEU A 117 -9.32 5.06 18.53
CA LEU A 117 -10.53 4.89 17.73
C LEU A 117 -10.42 5.59 16.37
N ILE A 118 -9.97 6.85 16.35
CA ILE A 118 -9.79 7.63 15.12
C ILE A 118 -8.77 6.97 14.19
N ILE A 119 -7.63 6.50 14.72
CA ILE A 119 -6.62 5.76 13.96
C ILE A 119 -7.22 4.49 13.36
N LYS A 120 -7.95 3.69 14.16
CA LYS A 120 -8.60 2.47 13.68
C LYS A 120 -9.59 2.76 12.55
N MET A 121 -10.38 3.83 12.67
CA MET A 121 -11.32 4.24 11.63
C MET A 121 -10.59 4.69 10.37
N ALA A 122 -9.58 5.55 10.48
CA ALA A 122 -8.80 6.04 9.34
C ALA A 122 -8.12 4.87 8.60
N MET A 123 -7.51 3.96 9.36
CA MET A 123 -6.90 2.74 8.86
C MET A 123 -7.91 1.88 8.09
N SER A 124 -9.10 1.65 8.63
CA SER A 124 -10.14 0.80 8.04
C SER A 124 -10.62 1.27 6.67
N ILE A 125 -10.51 2.57 6.38
CA ILE A 125 -10.93 3.14 5.09
C ILE A 125 -9.76 3.49 4.17
N THR A 126 -8.51 3.45 4.64
CA THR A 126 -7.32 3.85 3.87
C THR A 126 -7.23 3.08 2.55
N SER A 127 -7.60 1.78 2.56
CA SER A 127 -7.63 0.89 1.40
C SER A 127 -8.67 1.27 0.32
N PHE A 128 -9.63 2.15 0.64
CA PHE A 128 -10.64 2.65 -0.30
C PHE A 128 -10.36 4.07 -0.78
N VAL A 129 -9.41 4.79 -0.15
CA VAL A 129 -9.07 6.15 -0.52
C VAL A 129 -8.17 6.14 -1.77
N GLN A 130 -8.62 6.79 -2.85
CA GLN A 130 -7.77 7.17 -3.96
C GLN A 130 -6.98 8.44 -3.59
N PHE A 131 -5.66 8.35 -3.44
CA PHE A 131 -4.77 9.47 -3.10
C PHE A 131 -4.22 10.18 -4.34
N ASN A 132 -3.95 11.47 -4.21
CA ASN A 132 -3.36 12.33 -5.24
C ASN A 132 -2.02 12.93 -4.76
N ASP A 133 -1.17 13.38 -5.69
CA ASP A 133 0.18 13.92 -5.40
C ASP A 133 0.22 15.08 -4.39
N GLY A 134 -0.87 15.85 -4.32
CA GLY A 134 -1.04 16.99 -3.42
C GLY A 134 -1.51 16.64 -2.01
N ASP A 135 -1.85 15.39 -1.74
CA ASP A 135 -2.32 14.93 -0.44
C ASP A 135 -1.15 14.78 0.56
N LEU A 136 -1.40 15.09 1.83
CA LEU A 136 -0.44 14.99 2.95
C LEU A 136 0.85 15.79 2.72
N THR A 137 0.72 17.00 2.16
CA THR A 137 1.85 17.87 1.80
C THR A 137 2.04 19.05 2.74
N LYS A 138 1.08 19.32 3.63
CA LYS A 138 1.16 20.49 4.52
C LYS A 138 2.22 20.24 5.59
N PRO A 139 2.85 21.31 6.12
CA PRO A 139 3.79 21.19 7.24
C PRO A 139 3.18 20.46 8.45
N SER A 140 1.90 20.67 8.73
CA SER A 140 1.16 20.01 9.81
C SER A 140 1.00 18.50 9.59
N ASP A 141 0.72 18.08 8.35
CA ASP A 141 0.62 16.66 7.98
C ASP A 141 1.98 15.97 8.19
N HIS A 142 3.05 16.65 7.81
CA HIS A 142 4.41 16.16 7.97
C HIS A 142 4.82 16.05 9.45
N GLN A 143 4.46 17.03 10.28
CA GLN A 143 4.69 16.99 11.73
C GLN A 143 3.96 15.81 12.38
N LEU A 144 2.72 15.53 11.99
CA LEU A 144 1.99 14.35 12.48
C LEU A 144 2.73 13.05 12.14
N LEU A 145 3.17 12.89 10.89
CA LEU A 145 3.93 11.70 10.48
C LEU A 145 5.24 11.55 11.27
N ILE A 146 5.96 12.65 11.51
CA ILE A 146 7.16 12.62 12.35
C ILE A 146 6.82 12.20 13.79
N ALA A 147 5.77 12.77 14.38
CA ALA A 147 5.39 12.45 15.75
C ALA A 147 4.96 10.98 15.91
N ILE A 148 4.19 10.44 14.95
CA ILE A 148 3.83 9.02 14.94
C ILE A 148 5.07 8.13 14.85
N ARG A 149 6.02 8.45 13.98
CA ARG A 149 7.29 7.70 13.87
C ARG A 149 8.05 7.74 15.19
N GLU A 150 8.25 8.93 15.76
CA GLU A 150 9.00 9.12 17.00
C GLU A 150 8.36 8.39 18.19
N HIS A 151 7.03 8.33 18.23
CA HIS A 151 6.31 7.52 19.22
C HIS A 151 6.70 6.04 19.14
N ILE A 152 6.69 5.45 17.94
CA ILE A 152 7.09 4.06 17.74
C ILE A 152 8.59 3.87 18.05
N ASP A 153 9.44 4.84 17.70
CA ASP A 153 10.88 4.79 17.99
C ASP A 153 11.14 4.72 19.52
N GLN A 154 10.41 5.52 20.30
CA GLN A 154 10.59 5.66 21.75
C GLN A 154 9.90 4.56 22.57
N ASP A 155 8.81 3.98 22.08
CA ASP A 155 8.09 2.96 22.84
C ASP A 155 8.80 1.62 22.79
N PHE A 156 9.28 1.16 23.94
CA PHE A 156 9.95 -0.15 24.10
C PHE A 156 9.04 -1.18 24.78
N LYS A 157 7.76 -0.86 24.95
CA LYS A 157 6.77 -1.77 25.50
C LYS A 157 5.66 -1.98 24.46
N HIS A 158 5.03 -3.13 24.52
CA HIS A 158 3.80 -3.35 23.79
C HIS A 158 2.70 -2.46 24.37
N ASP A 159 2.31 -1.43 23.63
CA ASP A 159 1.11 -0.63 23.87
C ASP A 159 0.16 -0.72 22.66
N ASN A 160 -1.15 -0.82 22.89
CA ASN A 160 -2.12 -0.85 21.81
C ASN A 160 -2.14 0.47 20.97
N LEU A 161 -1.50 1.57 21.40
CA LEU A 161 -1.38 2.78 20.58
C LEU A 161 -0.30 2.53 19.54
N THR A 162 0.87 2.05 19.96
CA THR A 162 1.96 1.58 19.10
C THR A 162 1.46 0.58 18.04
N ASP A 163 0.67 -0.42 18.45
CA ASP A 163 0.07 -1.38 17.49
C ASP A 163 -0.93 -0.73 16.52
N ALA A 164 -1.71 0.25 16.99
CA ALA A 164 -2.66 0.97 16.14
C ALA A 164 -1.93 1.87 15.14
N VAL A 165 -0.90 2.59 15.57
CA VAL A 165 -0.14 3.48 14.69
C VAL A 165 0.72 2.70 13.69
N ILE A 166 1.38 1.60 14.07
CA ILE A 166 2.17 0.81 13.12
C ILE A 166 1.27 0.23 12.02
N SER A 167 0.06 -0.23 12.38
CA SER A 167 -0.94 -0.71 11.41
C SER A 167 -1.43 0.41 10.49
N PHE A 168 -1.60 1.62 11.03
CA PHE A 168 -1.98 2.77 10.24
C PHE A 168 -0.89 3.17 9.25
N ILE A 169 0.37 3.22 9.70
CA ILE A 169 1.53 3.48 8.82
C ILE A 169 1.70 2.41 7.77
N TRP A 170 1.49 1.14 8.11
CA TRP A 170 1.47 0.06 7.13
C TRP A 170 0.46 0.32 6.01
N ASN A 171 -0.78 0.66 6.35
CA ASN A 171 -1.81 0.99 5.36
C ASN A 171 -1.50 2.26 4.56
N LEU A 172 -0.90 3.29 5.16
CA LEU A 172 -0.44 4.48 4.43
C LEU A 172 0.70 4.14 3.47
N SER A 173 1.65 3.31 3.89
CA SER A 173 2.80 2.93 3.06
C SER A 173 2.41 2.10 1.84
N ASP A 174 1.34 1.29 1.94
CA ASP A 174 0.78 0.56 0.78
C ASP A 174 0.33 1.51 -0.34
N ARG A 175 0.06 2.77 0.01
CA ARG A 175 -0.23 3.83 -0.96
C ARG A 175 1.08 4.40 -1.47
N THR A 176 1.56 3.85 -2.57
CA THR A 176 2.81 4.28 -3.23
C THR A 176 2.92 5.80 -3.40
N MET A 177 1.81 6.49 -3.70
CA MET A 177 1.76 7.98 -3.77
C MET A 177 2.25 8.68 -2.50
N LEU A 178 2.06 8.06 -1.33
CA LEU A 178 2.38 8.62 -0.03
C LEU A 178 3.79 8.23 0.45
N VAL A 179 4.46 7.27 -0.19
CA VAL A 179 5.81 6.84 0.18
C VAL A 179 6.80 8.01 0.23
N PRO A 180 6.84 8.96 -0.73
CA PRO A 180 7.74 10.12 -0.60
C PRO A 180 7.50 10.96 0.66
N ARG A 181 6.27 10.99 1.20
CA ARG A 181 5.94 11.70 2.44
C ARG A 181 6.49 10.97 3.66
N LEU A 182 6.38 9.65 3.67
CA LEU A 182 6.96 8.78 4.70
C LEU A 182 8.50 8.84 4.67
N LEU A 183 9.11 8.78 3.48
CA LEU A 183 10.56 8.90 3.34
C LEU A 183 11.07 10.25 3.87
N LYS A 184 10.41 11.36 3.51
CA LYS A 184 10.74 12.69 4.07
C LYS A 184 10.58 12.73 5.58
N ALA A 185 9.59 12.03 6.12
CA ALA A 185 9.37 11.91 7.55
C ALA A 185 10.34 10.92 8.22
N GLY A 186 11.36 10.40 7.52
CA GLY A 186 12.44 9.60 8.09
C GLY A 186 12.11 8.14 8.38
N TYR A 187 11.02 7.61 7.82
CA TYR A 187 10.58 6.24 8.07
C TYR A 187 11.56 5.17 7.57
N ALA A 188 12.42 5.48 6.58
CA ALA A 188 13.39 4.52 6.05
C ALA A 188 14.37 4.02 7.12
N LYS A 189 14.86 4.90 8.00
CA LYS A 189 15.72 4.49 9.11
C LYS A 189 14.92 3.75 10.17
N SER A 190 13.83 4.38 10.65
CA SER A 190 13.03 3.85 11.75
C SER A 190 12.50 2.46 11.46
N VAL A 191 12.05 2.16 10.23
CA VAL A 191 11.54 0.82 9.90
C VAL A 191 12.62 -0.27 10.01
N VAL A 192 13.87 0.05 9.66
CA VAL A 192 15.00 -0.88 9.83
C VAL A 192 15.23 -1.14 11.33
N ASP A 193 15.24 -0.09 12.14
CA ASP A 193 15.38 -0.18 13.60
C ASP A 193 14.20 -0.95 14.24
N TRP A 194 12.98 -0.75 13.73
CA TRP A 194 11.77 -1.44 14.19
C TRP A 194 11.81 -2.92 13.90
N ILE A 195 12.32 -3.33 12.73
CA ILE A 195 12.49 -4.75 12.39
C ILE A 195 13.42 -5.44 13.38
N LEU A 196 14.54 -4.80 13.74
CA LEU A 196 15.51 -5.34 14.70
C LEU A 196 14.95 -5.48 16.11
N THR A 197 13.93 -4.68 16.46
CA THR A 197 13.35 -4.63 17.81
C THR A 197 11.89 -5.12 17.85
N ARG A 198 11.38 -5.69 16.76
CA ARG A 198 9.95 -5.97 16.54
C ARG A 198 9.33 -6.87 17.61
N GLU A 199 10.07 -7.89 18.06
CA GLU A 199 9.62 -8.84 19.10
C GLU A 199 9.39 -8.16 20.45
N MET A 200 10.09 -7.06 20.73
CA MET A 200 9.94 -6.30 21.98
C MET A 200 8.92 -5.17 21.87
N LYS A 201 8.67 -4.67 20.65
CA LYS A 201 7.82 -3.51 20.39
C LYS A 201 6.38 -3.85 20.01
N PHE A 202 6.15 -4.92 19.23
CA PHE A 202 4.83 -5.21 18.65
C PHE A 202 4.25 -6.54 19.14
N THR A 203 2.92 -6.61 19.23
CA THR A 203 2.24 -7.89 19.46
C THR A 203 2.47 -8.86 18.30
N ILE A 204 2.26 -10.16 18.56
CA ILE A 204 2.48 -11.22 17.56
C ILE A 204 1.69 -10.95 16.26
N ASP A 205 0.45 -10.44 16.36
CA ASP A 205 -0.37 -10.12 15.18
C ASP A 205 0.06 -8.85 14.42
N LYS A 206 1.09 -8.15 14.90
CA LYS A 206 1.65 -6.90 14.35
C LYS A 206 3.14 -6.96 14.05
N ILE A 207 3.80 -8.07 14.40
CA ILE A 207 5.25 -8.22 14.29
C ILE A 207 5.76 -8.11 12.84
N ASP A 208 4.89 -8.39 11.86
CA ASP A 208 5.21 -8.36 10.43
C ASP A 208 5.03 -6.97 9.80
N ALA A 209 4.30 -6.07 10.47
CA ALA A 209 3.96 -4.75 9.93
C ALA A 209 5.21 -3.93 9.53
N PRO A 210 6.30 -3.87 10.33
CA PRO A 210 7.53 -3.21 9.90
C PRO A 210 8.11 -3.78 8.59
N ILE A 211 8.00 -5.09 8.36
CA ILE A 211 8.58 -5.72 7.17
C ILE A 211 7.76 -5.38 5.93
N HIS A 212 6.43 -5.34 6.05
CA HIS A 212 5.57 -4.85 4.96
C HIS A 212 5.77 -3.35 4.69
N ILE A 213 5.97 -2.53 5.72
CA ILE A 213 6.32 -1.11 5.54
C ILE A 213 7.63 -1.00 4.77
N LEU A 214 8.66 -1.76 5.14
CA LEU A 214 9.95 -1.76 4.44
C LEU A 214 9.78 -2.16 2.98
N HIS A 215 9.02 -3.23 2.70
CA HIS A 215 8.66 -3.61 1.32
C HIS A 215 8.02 -2.45 0.55
N ASN A 216 7.04 -1.78 1.15
CA ASN A 216 6.33 -0.69 0.51
C ASN A 216 7.23 0.52 0.22
N LEU A 217 8.14 0.86 1.13
CA LEU A 217 9.16 1.88 0.90
C LEU A 217 10.13 1.48 -0.21
N ALA A 218 10.55 0.20 -0.26
CA ALA A 218 11.48 -0.34 -1.26
C ALA A 218 10.89 -0.41 -2.68
N ARG A 219 9.58 -0.17 -2.86
CA ARG A 219 8.96 -0.01 -4.19
C ARG A 219 9.34 1.30 -4.87
N HIS A 220 9.95 2.24 -4.14
CA HIS A 220 10.38 3.54 -4.64
C HIS A 220 11.91 3.64 -4.68
N ASP A 221 12.46 4.25 -5.73
CA ASP A 221 13.90 4.45 -5.87
C ASP A 221 14.54 5.24 -4.73
N ASP A 222 13.92 6.36 -4.34
CA ASP A 222 14.37 7.14 -3.19
C ASP A 222 14.30 6.32 -1.89
N GLY A 223 13.36 5.39 -1.81
CA GLY A 223 13.22 4.46 -0.69
C GLY A 223 14.33 3.43 -0.70
N ILE A 224 14.64 2.83 -1.85
CA ILE A 224 15.77 1.91 -2.03
C ILE A 224 17.08 2.59 -1.62
N ASP A 225 17.33 3.82 -2.08
CA ASP A 225 18.57 4.54 -1.78
C ASP A 225 18.72 4.80 -0.28
N GLN A 226 17.64 5.24 0.39
CA GLN A 226 17.67 5.48 1.83
C GLN A 226 17.78 4.18 2.63
N LEU A 227 16.99 3.16 2.31
CA LEU A 227 17.04 1.86 2.99
C LEU A 227 18.43 1.22 2.87
N ASN A 228 19.05 1.28 1.69
CA ASN A 228 20.42 0.81 1.50
C ASN A 228 21.45 1.64 2.28
N SER A 229 21.20 2.92 2.57
CA SER A 229 22.10 3.71 3.44
C SER A 229 22.01 3.36 4.93
N TYR A 230 21.01 2.54 5.30
CA TYR A 230 20.79 2.03 6.65
C TYR A 230 20.93 0.50 6.72
N ASP A 231 21.70 -0.11 5.80
CA ASP A 231 22.01 -1.55 5.80
C ASP A 231 20.77 -2.47 5.81
N ALA A 232 19.66 -2.02 5.21
CA ALA A 232 18.40 -2.78 5.20
C ALA A 232 18.53 -4.19 4.58
N LEU A 233 19.47 -4.39 3.65
CA LEU A 233 19.75 -5.70 3.09
C LEU A 233 20.26 -6.69 4.16
N ASP A 234 21.20 -6.27 5.00
CA ASP A 234 21.79 -7.10 6.05
C ASP A 234 20.71 -7.46 7.09
N VAL A 235 19.90 -6.48 7.49
CA VAL A 235 18.78 -6.70 8.42
C VAL A 235 17.76 -7.72 7.88
N ILE A 236 17.43 -7.65 6.59
CA ILE A 236 16.49 -8.59 5.95
C ILE A 236 17.09 -10.00 5.85
N GLU A 237 18.42 -10.13 5.73
CA GLU A 237 19.09 -11.43 5.75
C GLU A 237 19.04 -12.09 7.13
N GLU A 238 19.12 -11.30 8.21
CA GLU A 238 18.98 -11.81 9.58
C GLU A 238 17.58 -12.40 9.83
N ILE A 239 16.51 -11.80 9.31
CA ILE A 239 15.14 -12.31 9.47
C ILE A 239 14.99 -13.72 8.88
N LYS A 240 15.62 -14.02 7.74
CA LYS A 240 15.57 -15.37 7.14
C LYS A 240 16.10 -16.46 8.07
N THR A 241 16.91 -16.10 9.05
CA THR A 241 17.46 -17.04 10.04
C THR A 241 16.50 -17.31 11.22
N GLN A 242 15.33 -16.65 11.26
CA GLN A 242 14.35 -16.70 12.36
C GLN A 242 12.94 -17.13 11.89
N PRO A 243 12.74 -18.33 11.32
CA PRO A 243 11.46 -18.75 10.73
C PRO A 243 10.34 -19.01 11.74
N ASP A 244 10.63 -19.24 13.02
CA ASP A 244 9.66 -19.69 14.04
C ASP A 244 8.68 -18.58 14.51
N ILE A 245 8.83 -17.36 14.00
CA ILE A 245 8.07 -16.18 14.44
C ILE A 245 6.80 -15.96 13.57
N PHE A 246 6.75 -16.51 12.36
CA PHE A 246 5.74 -16.18 11.36
C PHE A 246 4.67 -17.26 11.22
N ASP A 247 3.40 -16.86 11.23
CA ASP A 247 2.25 -17.77 11.06
C ASP A 247 2.18 -18.38 9.64
N ASP A 248 2.58 -17.64 8.60
CA ASP A 248 2.68 -18.12 7.20
C ASP A 248 4.13 -17.93 6.69
N VAL A 249 4.98 -18.90 7.02
CA VAL A 249 6.42 -18.90 6.66
C VAL A 249 6.65 -18.74 5.16
N ASP A 250 5.77 -19.31 4.33
CA ASP A 250 5.91 -19.27 2.86
C ASP A 250 5.58 -17.89 2.30
N ASP A 251 4.51 -17.25 2.79
CA ASP A 251 4.16 -15.87 2.43
C ASP A 251 5.26 -14.90 2.86
N MET A 252 5.77 -15.06 4.08
CA MET A 252 6.83 -14.21 4.61
C MET A 252 8.15 -14.38 3.87
N THR A 253 8.55 -15.63 3.57
CA THR A 253 9.74 -15.93 2.76
C THR A 253 9.66 -15.25 1.38
N THR A 254 8.46 -15.21 0.80
CA THR A 254 8.22 -14.54 -0.48
C THR A 254 8.38 -13.03 -0.36
N HIS A 255 7.78 -12.39 0.65
CA HIS A 255 7.93 -10.96 0.91
C HIS A 255 9.38 -10.55 1.15
N ILE A 256 10.12 -11.30 1.96
CA ILE A 256 11.56 -11.08 2.20
C ILE A 256 12.35 -11.16 0.89
N ALA A 257 12.03 -12.12 0.01
CA ALA A 257 12.68 -12.22 -1.29
C ALA A 257 12.33 -11.05 -2.22
N MET A 258 11.09 -10.57 -2.19
CA MET A 258 10.66 -9.37 -2.92
C MET A 258 11.47 -8.16 -2.46
N ILE A 259 11.54 -7.91 -1.15
CA ILE A 259 12.34 -6.85 -0.54
C ILE A 259 13.81 -6.93 -0.98
N ARG A 260 14.42 -8.10 -0.79
CA ARG A 260 15.83 -8.33 -1.17
C ARG A 260 16.06 -7.99 -2.64
N THR A 261 15.17 -8.45 -3.51
CA THR A 261 15.25 -8.15 -4.95
C THR A 261 15.16 -6.65 -5.20
N LEU A 262 14.20 -5.96 -4.59
CA LEU A 262 14.01 -4.52 -4.73
C LEU A 262 15.24 -3.72 -4.26
N LEU A 263 15.91 -4.15 -3.20
CA LEU A 263 17.12 -3.49 -2.68
C LEU A 263 18.42 -3.84 -3.45
N THR A 264 18.50 -5.04 -4.03
CA THR A 264 19.70 -5.52 -4.75
C THR A 264 19.82 -4.92 -6.15
N ASN A 265 20.98 -4.45 -6.61
CA ASN A 265 21.08 -3.86 -7.94
C ASN A 265 20.99 -4.92 -9.08
N VAL A 266 20.58 -4.48 -10.28
CA VAL A 266 20.40 -5.36 -11.45
C VAL A 266 21.70 -6.07 -11.87
N LYS A 267 22.85 -5.41 -11.73
CA LYS A 267 24.14 -6.03 -12.08
C LYS A 267 24.43 -7.23 -11.17
N GLN A 268 24.18 -7.12 -9.87
CA GLN A 268 24.31 -8.21 -8.92
C GLN A 268 23.36 -9.36 -9.28
N ILE A 269 22.07 -9.07 -9.48
CA ILE A 269 21.07 -10.09 -9.86
C ILE A 269 21.46 -10.83 -11.15
N LYS A 270 21.99 -10.11 -12.15
CA LYS A 270 22.40 -10.69 -13.43
C LYS A 270 23.49 -11.76 -13.28
N TYR A 271 24.38 -11.62 -12.30
CA TYR A 271 25.53 -12.52 -12.10
C TYR A 271 25.37 -13.47 -10.92
N ASP A 272 24.39 -13.25 -10.05
CA ASP A 272 24.18 -14.05 -8.84
C ASP A 272 22.72 -14.51 -8.71
N SER A 273 22.47 -15.78 -9.06
CA SER A 273 21.18 -16.46 -8.88
C SER A 273 21.07 -17.22 -7.56
N THR A 274 22.15 -17.29 -6.76
CA THR A 274 22.21 -18.19 -5.59
C THR A 274 21.16 -17.88 -4.52
N TYR A 275 20.67 -16.64 -4.50
CA TYR A 275 19.72 -16.15 -3.51
C TYR A 275 18.25 -16.30 -3.89
N TYR A 276 17.95 -16.69 -5.13
CA TYR A 276 16.59 -16.77 -5.66
C TYR A 276 16.23 -18.21 -6.01
N SER A 277 15.78 -18.97 -5.00
CA SER A 277 15.38 -20.36 -5.20
C SER A 277 14.23 -20.48 -6.21
N ASN A 278 14.21 -21.57 -6.99
CA ASN A 278 13.11 -21.84 -7.93
C ASN A 278 11.74 -21.80 -7.25
N LYS A 279 11.63 -22.28 -5.99
CA LYS A 279 10.39 -22.21 -5.20
C LYS A 279 9.91 -20.77 -5.07
N THR A 280 10.79 -19.87 -4.64
CA THR A 280 10.48 -18.45 -4.44
C THR A 280 10.03 -17.78 -5.72
N VAL A 281 10.75 -17.98 -6.84
CA VAL A 281 10.38 -17.33 -8.11
C VAL A 281 9.06 -17.91 -8.66
N ASN A 282 8.82 -19.21 -8.50
CA ASN A 282 7.53 -19.83 -8.84
C ASN A 282 6.37 -19.26 -8.01
N MET A 283 6.59 -18.98 -6.72
CA MET A 283 5.59 -18.35 -5.86
C MET A 283 5.25 -16.92 -6.33
N LEU A 284 6.25 -16.12 -6.76
CA LEU A 284 6.00 -14.80 -7.35
C LEU A 284 5.13 -14.89 -8.62
N LEU A 285 5.40 -15.85 -9.50
CA LEU A 285 4.57 -16.09 -10.67
C LEU A 285 3.14 -16.53 -10.26
N GLN A 286 3.02 -17.43 -9.29
CA GLN A 286 1.72 -17.91 -8.79
C GLN A 286 0.89 -16.78 -8.18
N LEU A 287 1.51 -15.89 -7.38
CA LEU A 287 0.87 -14.70 -6.83
C LEU A 287 0.35 -13.80 -7.94
N SER A 288 1.16 -13.57 -8.98
CA SER A 288 0.77 -12.77 -10.14
C SER A 288 -0.44 -13.39 -10.87
N ILE A 289 -0.44 -14.70 -11.08
CA ILE A 289 -1.54 -15.45 -11.72
C ILE A 289 -2.82 -15.35 -10.88
N ASN A 290 -2.70 -15.52 -9.56
CA ASN A 290 -3.86 -15.49 -8.66
C ASN A 290 -4.46 -14.09 -8.58
N ALA A 291 -3.61 -13.06 -8.51
CA ALA A 291 -4.03 -11.67 -8.51
C ALA A 291 -4.73 -11.30 -9.84
N ALA A 292 -4.19 -11.71 -10.98
CA ALA A 292 -4.76 -11.45 -12.30
C ALA A 292 -6.16 -12.05 -12.53
N LYS A 293 -6.60 -13.01 -11.71
CA LYS A 293 -7.96 -13.60 -11.78
C LYS A 293 -9.02 -12.77 -11.06
N ASN A 294 -8.61 -11.79 -10.25
CA ASN A 294 -9.50 -10.93 -9.49
C ASN A 294 -9.80 -9.64 -10.29
N GLU A 295 -11.04 -9.14 -10.23
CA GLU A 295 -11.45 -7.90 -10.92
C GLU A 295 -10.65 -6.67 -10.47
N ASN A 296 -10.20 -6.65 -9.21
CA ASN A 296 -9.36 -5.60 -8.62
C ASN A 296 -7.86 -5.95 -8.70
N TYR A 297 -7.50 -7.01 -9.44
CA TYR A 297 -6.13 -7.48 -9.64
C TYR A 297 -5.35 -7.71 -8.33
N ARG A 298 -6.02 -8.14 -7.26
CA ARG A 298 -5.44 -8.39 -5.92
C ARG A 298 -5.61 -9.84 -5.48
N TYR A 299 -4.62 -10.36 -4.77
CA TYR A 299 -4.67 -11.65 -4.09
C TYR A 299 -3.88 -11.58 -2.78
N LYS A 300 -4.46 -12.09 -1.67
CA LYS A 300 -3.89 -11.96 -0.32
C LYS A 300 -3.42 -10.52 0.02
N GLY A 301 -4.18 -9.51 -0.42
CA GLY A 301 -3.86 -8.10 -0.18
C GLY A 301 -2.91 -7.46 -1.20
N SER A 302 -2.00 -8.22 -1.81
CA SER A 302 -1.06 -7.72 -2.81
C SER A 302 -1.70 -7.50 -4.18
N HIS A 303 -1.41 -6.37 -4.81
CA HIS A 303 -1.78 -6.08 -6.19
C HIS A 303 -0.83 -6.78 -7.17
N VAL A 304 -1.32 -7.18 -8.35
CA VAL A 304 -0.54 -7.91 -9.36
C VAL A 304 0.76 -7.21 -9.75
N SER A 305 0.80 -5.87 -9.69
CA SER A 305 2.01 -5.10 -10.00
C SER A 305 3.17 -5.34 -9.04
N GLU A 306 2.91 -5.72 -7.80
CA GLU A 306 3.96 -5.94 -6.79
C GLU A 306 4.88 -7.12 -7.16
N PRO A 307 4.39 -8.37 -7.31
CA PRO A 307 5.23 -9.48 -7.72
C PRO A 307 5.77 -9.30 -9.15
N LEU A 308 5.01 -8.70 -10.07
CA LEU A 308 5.49 -8.46 -11.44
C LEU A 308 6.68 -7.48 -11.48
N THR A 309 6.68 -6.46 -10.63
CA THR A 309 7.80 -5.50 -10.51
C THR A 309 9.09 -6.20 -10.10
N VAL A 310 8.99 -7.14 -9.17
CA VAL A 310 10.09 -7.98 -8.72
C VAL A 310 10.58 -8.87 -9.88
N LEU A 311 9.67 -9.48 -10.64
CA LEU A 311 10.01 -10.30 -11.80
C LEU A 311 10.76 -9.51 -12.89
N VAL A 312 10.40 -8.25 -13.15
CA VAL A 312 11.14 -7.40 -14.11
C VAL A 312 12.63 -7.34 -13.75
N LYS A 313 12.92 -7.19 -12.46
CA LYS A 313 14.31 -7.10 -11.99
C LYS A 313 15.04 -8.44 -12.06
N LEU A 314 14.35 -9.53 -11.71
CA LEU A 314 14.89 -10.90 -11.78
C LEU A 314 15.13 -11.36 -13.22
N PHE A 315 14.34 -10.89 -14.19
CA PHE A 315 14.44 -11.28 -15.60
C PHE A 315 15.70 -10.77 -16.31
N TYR A 316 16.50 -9.91 -15.66
CA TYR A 316 17.85 -9.61 -16.12
C TYR A 316 18.82 -10.80 -15.96
N ASN A 317 18.45 -11.82 -15.19
CA ASN A 317 19.14 -13.09 -15.11
C ASN A 317 18.44 -14.13 -16.02
N ASN A 318 19.14 -14.58 -17.06
CA ASN A 318 18.60 -15.50 -18.06
C ASN A 318 18.20 -16.86 -17.49
N GLU A 319 18.89 -17.34 -16.45
CA GLU A 319 18.56 -18.61 -15.79
C GLU A 319 17.20 -18.50 -15.09
N ILE A 320 16.99 -17.41 -14.34
CA ILE A 320 15.72 -17.17 -13.64
C ILE A 320 14.58 -16.98 -14.65
N LEU A 321 14.81 -16.23 -15.72
CA LEU A 321 13.84 -16.05 -16.80
C LEU A 321 13.45 -17.39 -17.44
N ASP A 322 14.44 -18.24 -17.78
CA ASP A 322 14.20 -19.57 -18.36
C ASP A 322 13.45 -20.49 -17.38
N ASN A 323 13.79 -20.44 -16.09
CA ASN A 323 13.11 -21.20 -15.05
C ASN A 323 11.65 -20.78 -14.93
N ILE A 324 11.34 -19.48 -15.00
CA ILE A 324 9.96 -18.99 -14.92
C ILE A 324 9.15 -19.32 -16.16
N LEU A 325 9.70 -19.10 -17.35
CA LEU A 325 8.92 -19.27 -18.57
C LEU A 325 8.76 -20.75 -18.96
N CYS A 326 9.78 -21.57 -18.77
CA CYS A 326 9.83 -22.92 -19.34
C CYS A 326 9.95 -24.04 -18.31
N LYS A 327 10.47 -23.78 -17.11
CA LYS A 327 10.65 -24.80 -16.05
C LYS A 327 9.86 -24.50 -14.79
N ASN A 328 8.76 -23.75 -14.91
CA ASN A 328 7.97 -23.39 -13.76
C ASN A 328 7.30 -24.64 -13.15
N GLU A 329 7.19 -24.62 -11.82
CA GLU A 329 6.58 -25.71 -11.04
C GLU A 329 5.25 -25.27 -10.41
N ILE A 330 4.64 -24.22 -10.97
CA ILE A 330 3.35 -23.67 -10.53
C ILE A 330 2.22 -24.67 -10.77
N LYS A 331 1.10 -24.49 -10.06
CA LYS A 331 -0.06 -25.40 -10.12
C LYS A 331 -1.33 -24.61 -10.47
N PRO A 332 -1.95 -24.85 -11.65
CA PRO A 332 -1.51 -25.74 -12.73
C PRO A 332 -0.24 -25.22 -13.43
N SER A 333 0.58 -26.12 -13.98
CA SER A 333 1.76 -25.74 -14.75
C SER A 333 1.32 -25.00 -16.01
N LEU A 334 2.00 -23.89 -16.31
CA LEU A 334 1.74 -23.09 -17.49
C LEU A 334 2.88 -23.24 -18.49
N THR A 335 2.53 -23.40 -19.76
CA THR A 335 3.51 -23.31 -20.84
C THR A 335 4.00 -21.87 -21.01
N THR A 336 5.17 -21.68 -21.63
CA THR A 336 5.68 -20.35 -21.97
C THR A 336 4.65 -19.51 -22.72
N SER A 337 3.97 -20.10 -23.71
CA SER A 337 2.92 -19.43 -24.49
C SER A 337 1.72 -19.03 -23.62
N SER A 338 1.34 -19.84 -22.64
CA SER A 338 0.25 -19.51 -21.70
C SER A 338 0.63 -18.36 -20.76
N ILE A 339 1.89 -18.26 -20.34
CA ILE A 339 2.38 -17.12 -19.53
C ILE A 339 2.38 -15.84 -20.37
N ILE A 340 2.85 -15.92 -21.62
CA ILE A 340 2.83 -14.78 -22.55
C ILE A 340 1.38 -14.34 -22.79
N GLU A 341 0.45 -15.25 -23.09
CA GLU A 341 -0.97 -14.91 -23.31
C GLU A 341 -1.62 -14.32 -22.05
N LEU A 342 -1.26 -14.80 -20.86
CA LEU A 342 -1.72 -14.22 -19.58
C LEU A 342 -1.29 -12.76 -19.45
N PHE A 343 0.00 -12.48 -19.64
CA PHE A 343 0.53 -11.12 -19.57
C PHE A 343 -0.06 -10.24 -20.68
N THR A 344 -0.27 -10.78 -21.88
CA THR A 344 -0.87 -10.05 -23.00
C THR A 344 -2.31 -9.69 -22.67
N THR A 345 -3.09 -10.64 -22.16
CA THR A 345 -4.49 -10.41 -21.77
C THR A 345 -4.59 -9.35 -20.69
N LEU A 346 -3.73 -9.43 -19.67
CA LEU A 346 -3.69 -8.46 -18.58
C LEU A 346 -3.31 -7.07 -19.12
N LEU A 347 -2.31 -6.98 -20.00
CA LEU A 347 -1.93 -5.73 -20.66
C LEU A 347 -3.09 -5.17 -21.48
N CYS A 348 -3.81 -5.98 -22.27
CA CYS A 348 -4.97 -5.52 -23.05
C CYS A 348 -6.04 -4.90 -22.15
N GLN A 349 -6.38 -5.59 -21.05
CA GLN A 349 -7.41 -5.14 -20.12
C GLN A 349 -7.05 -3.80 -19.47
N LEU A 350 -5.84 -3.70 -18.91
CA LEU A 350 -5.37 -2.49 -18.25
C LEU A 350 -5.17 -1.35 -19.26
N TYR A 351 -4.55 -1.63 -20.41
CA TYR A 351 -4.28 -0.62 -21.44
C TYR A 351 -5.58 0.02 -21.96
N SER A 352 -6.66 -0.75 -22.10
CA SER A 352 -7.97 -0.23 -22.53
C SER A 352 -8.61 0.78 -21.56
N LYS A 353 -8.17 0.79 -20.29
CA LYS A 353 -8.65 1.70 -19.25
C LYS A 353 -7.73 2.91 -19.03
N ILE A 354 -6.52 2.89 -19.59
CA ILE A 354 -5.56 3.99 -19.47
C ILE A 354 -6.25 5.29 -19.95
N ASN A 355 -6.26 6.29 -19.07
CA ASN A 355 -6.92 7.61 -19.21
C ASN A 355 -8.44 7.70 -18.99
N LEU A 356 -9.17 6.59 -18.83
CA LEU A 356 -10.59 6.68 -18.44
C LEU A 356 -10.72 7.01 -16.96
N ASP A 357 -9.92 6.33 -16.13
CA ASP A 357 -10.08 6.36 -14.67
C ASP A 357 -8.95 7.09 -13.92
N ASN A 358 -7.90 7.55 -14.65
CA ASN A 358 -6.67 8.12 -14.08
C ASN A 358 -6.06 7.26 -12.96
N ASP A 359 -6.25 5.93 -13.00
CA ASP A 359 -5.69 5.03 -11.99
C ASP A 359 -4.19 4.87 -12.21
N LEU A 360 -3.41 5.48 -11.32
CA LEU A 360 -1.95 5.45 -11.33
C LEU A 360 -1.40 4.04 -11.14
N LEU A 361 -2.09 3.17 -10.41
CA LEU A 361 -1.66 1.80 -10.17
C LEU A 361 -1.85 0.93 -11.41
N GLU A 362 -2.95 1.09 -12.14
CA GLU A 362 -3.16 0.40 -13.42
C GLU A 362 -2.13 0.85 -14.48
N ASN A 363 -1.87 2.16 -14.59
CA ASN A 363 -0.83 2.72 -15.46
C ASN A 363 0.55 2.14 -15.15
N TYR A 364 0.91 2.11 -13.87
CA TYR A 364 2.16 1.50 -13.40
C TYR A 364 2.26 0.02 -13.79
N THR A 365 1.16 -0.71 -13.68
CA THR A 365 1.12 -2.15 -14.02
C THR A 365 1.38 -2.39 -15.50
N CYS A 366 0.85 -1.53 -16.38
CA CYS A 366 1.15 -1.56 -17.82
C CYS A 366 2.64 -1.34 -18.11
N VAL A 367 3.29 -0.39 -17.43
CA VAL A 367 4.75 -0.18 -17.51
C VAL A 367 5.49 -1.48 -17.18
N VAL A 368 5.14 -2.10 -16.05
CA VAL A 368 5.77 -3.34 -15.58
C VAL A 368 5.65 -4.46 -16.61
N ILE A 369 4.44 -4.71 -17.12
CA ILE A 369 4.19 -5.80 -18.08
C ILE A 369 4.92 -5.56 -19.41
N LEU A 370 4.94 -4.33 -19.94
CA LEU A 370 5.69 -4.03 -21.16
C LEU A 370 7.20 -4.21 -20.96
N ASN A 371 7.74 -3.85 -19.80
CA ASN A 371 9.16 -4.09 -19.50
C ASN A 371 9.47 -5.59 -19.39
N LEU A 372 8.55 -6.42 -18.86
CA LEU A 372 8.67 -7.88 -18.92
C LEU A 372 8.74 -8.35 -20.38
N PHE A 373 7.82 -7.91 -21.25
CA PHE A 373 7.86 -8.30 -22.67
C PHE A 373 9.13 -7.86 -23.38
N TRP A 374 9.64 -6.67 -23.09
CA TRP A 374 10.92 -6.22 -23.62
C TRP A 374 12.06 -7.14 -23.17
N LEU A 375 12.14 -7.51 -21.89
CA LEU A 375 13.16 -8.45 -21.40
C LEU A 375 13.04 -9.83 -22.04
N ILE A 376 11.82 -10.38 -22.13
CA ILE A 376 11.54 -11.66 -22.80
C ILE A 376 11.96 -11.61 -24.27
N SER A 377 11.62 -10.52 -24.98
CA SER A 377 12.01 -10.34 -26.37
C SER A 377 13.54 -10.34 -26.54
N ASN A 378 14.30 -9.88 -25.54
CA ASN A 378 15.75 -9.86 -25.59
C ASN A 378 16.42 -11.21 -25.41
N TYR A 379 15.67 -12.24 -25.03
CA TYR A 379 16.18 -13.59 -24.94
C TYR A 379 15.83 -14.39 -26.20
N GLU A 380 16.86 -14.79 -26.95
CA GLU A 380 16.75 -15.42 -28.28
C GLU A 380 15.75 -16.58 -28.32
N LYS A 381 15.75 -17.41 -27.28
CA LYS A 381 14.85 -18.56 -27.13
C LYS A 381 13.36 -18.21 -27.17
N TYR A 382 12.96 -17.02 -26.73
CA TYR A 382 11.54 -16.62 -26.65
C TYR A 382 11.19 -15.43 -27.53
N SER A 383 12.17 -14.81 -28.21
CA SER A 383 11.95 -13.63 -29.04
C SER A 383 10.86 -13.85 -30.09
N TYR A 384 10.80 -15.03 -30.71
CA TYR A 384 9.81 -15.33 -31.74
C TYR A 384 8.37 -15.30 -31.20
N LEU A 385 8.14 -15.79 -29.97
CA LEU A 385 6.80 -15.82 -29.35
C LEU A 385 6.24 -14.41 -29.12
N ILE A 386 7.10 -13.43 -28.89
CA ILE A 386 6.70 -12.03 -28.76
C ILE A 386 6.31 -11.46 -30.13
N GLY A 387 7.13 -11.71 -31.17
CA GLY A 387 6.87 -11.22 -32.52
C GLY A 387 5.63 -11.81 -33.19
N GLU A 388 5.30 -13.06 -32.86
CA GLU A 388 4.11 -13.76 -33.40
C GLU A 388 2.82 -13.46 -32.62
N CYS A 389 2.90 -12.81 -31.45
CA CYS A 389 1.72 -12.47 -30.66
C CYS A 389 1.04 -11.21 -31.23
N GLU A 390 0.11 -11.39 -32.18
CA GLU A 390 -0.59 -10.29 -32.88
C GLU A 390 -1.20 -9.26 -31.91
N LYS A 391 -1.95 -9.72 -30.89
CA LYS A 391 -2.58 -8.86 -29.88
C LYS A 391 -1.56 -7.97 -29.15
N LEU A 392 -0.43 -8.54 -28.76
CA LEU A 392 0.64 -7.81 -28.09
C LEU A 392 1.25 -6.78 -29.03
N MET A 393 1.58 -7.20 -30.26
CA MET A 393 2.21 -6.34 -31.24
C MET A 393 1.30 -5.17 -31.65
N ASP A 394 -0.01 -5.35 -31.66
CA ASP A 394 -0.97 -4.26 -31.92
C ASP A 394 -0.96 -3.23 -30.79
N ILE A 395 -0.98 -3.65 -29.52
CA ILE A 395 -0.84 -2.73 -28.38
C ILE A 395 0.51 -2.02 -28.41
N VAL A 396 1.59 -2.74 -28.71
CA VAL A 396 2.94 -2.16 -28.81
C VAL A 396 2.98 -1.08 -29.91
N LYS A 397 2.36 -1.31 -31.07
CA LYS A 397 2.25 -0.29 -32.13
C LYS A 397 1.44 0.92 -31.69
N ILE A 398 0.34 0.72 -30.97
CA ILE A 398 -0.48 1.81 -30.44
C ILE A 398 0.35 2.62 -29.44
N ALA A 399 0.91 1.96 -28.42
CA ALA A 399 1.72 2.59 -27.36
C ALA A 399 2.95 3.34 -27.90
N ALA A 400 3.60 2.84 -28.94
CA ALA A 400 4.73 3.51 -29.58
C ALA A 400 4.32 4.77 -30.38
N ASN A 401 3.09 4.83 -30.89
CA ASN A 401 2.58 5.98 -31.63
C ASN A 401 1.74 6.94 -30.77
N ASP A 402 1.33 6.50 -29.58
CA ASP A 402 0.52 7.30 -28.68
C ASP A 402 1.32 8.50 -28.18
N LYS A 403 0.74 9.69 -28.34
CA LYS A 403 1.28 10.96 -27.80
C LYS A 403 0.77 11.23 -26.39
N GLN A 404 0.06 10.28 -25.80
CA GLN A 404 -0.49 10.39 -24.45
C GLN A 404 0.62 10.62 -23.44
N SER A 405 0.39 11.54 -22.51
CA SER A 405 1.25 11.75 -21.35
C SER A 405 1.01 10.61 -20.36
N PHE A 406 1.79 9.54 -20.47
CA PHE A 406 1.81 8.53 -19.41
C PHE A 406 2.38 9.15 -18.14
N ILE A 407 1.77 8.84 -17.00
CA ILE A 407 2.25 9.31 -15.71
C ILE A 407 3.40 8.37 -15.31
N ASP A 408 4.63 8.80 -15.59
CA ASP A 408 5.86 8.09 -15.23
C ASP A 408 6.24 8.27 -13.75
N THR A 409 5.41 8.99 -12.98
CA THR A 409 5.63 9.18 -11.55
C THR A 409 5.70 7.81 -10.89
N PHE A 410 6.72 7.58 -10.06
CA PHE A 410 6.92 6.33 -9.29
C PHE A 410 7.42 5.11 -10.08
N MET A 411 7.89 5.29 -11.32
CA MET A 411 8.55 4.22 -12.07
C MET A 411 9.97 3.93 -11.53
N PRO A 412 10.29 2.67 -11.15
CA PRO A 412 11.65 2.28 -10.77
C PRO A 412 12.67 2.58 -11.88
N ARG A 413 13.89 3.00 -11.51
CA ARG A 413 15.04 3.29 -12.41
C ARG A 413 15.41 2.13 -13.32
N THR A 414 15.00 0.91 -12.98
CA THR A 414 15.22 -0.30 -13.77
C THR A 414 14.24 -0.48 -14.93
N MET A 415 13.19 0.34 -14.99
CA MET A 415 12.12 0.28 -15.98
C MET A 415 12.16 1.50 -16.90
N LYS A 416 11.68 1.32 -18.12
CA LYS A 416 11.46 2.37 -19.11
C LYS A 416 9.97 2.67 -19.23
N SER A 417 9.63 3.88 -19.67
CA SER A 417 8.23 4.26 -19.89
C SER A 417 7.55 3.36 -20.94
N ILE A 418 6.22 3.35 -20.96
CA ILE A 418 5.41 2.61 -21.94
C ILE A 418 5.87 2.91 -23.37
N HIS A 419 5.96 4.19 -23.72
CA HIS A 419 6.35 4.64 -25.05
C HIS A 419 7.77 4.21 -25.44
N GLN A 420 8.75 4.36 -24.53
CA GLN A 420 10.12 3.97 -24.81
C GLN A 420 10.25 2.46 -24.98
N THR A 421 9.62 1.70 -24.08
CA THR A 421 9.64 0.22 -24.10
C THR A 421 8.99 -0.33 -25.36
N ALA A 422 7.83 0.22 -25.75
CA ALA A 422 7.13 -0.17 -26.97
C ALA A 422 7.97 0.10 -28.23
N ASN A 423 8.61 1.26 -28.32
CA ASN A 423 9.53 1.59 -29.41
C ASN A 423 10.73 0.62 -29.48
N ASP A 424 11.30 0.26 -28.33
CA ASP A 424 12.42 -0.68 -28.28
C ASP A 424 12.01 -2.09 -28.74
N ILE A 425 10.81 -2.55 -28.37
CA ILE A 425 10.24 -3.81 -28.87
C ILE A 425 10.07 -3.74 -30.40
N LEU A 426 9.43 -2.69 -30.94
CA LEU A 426 9.23 -2.54 -32.39
C LEU A 426 10.54 -2.51 -33.16
N ARG A 427 11.53 -1.73 -32.71
CA ARG A 427 12.84 -1.66 -33.36
C ARG A 427 13.50 -3.02 -33.46
N LYS A 428 13.38 -3.84 -32.42
CA LYS A 428 13.92 -5.20 -32.43
C LYS A 428 13.31 -6.07 -33.54
N PHE A 429 11.99 -6.05 -33.69
CA PHE A 429 11.31 -6.89 -34.67
C PHE A 429 11.33 -6.31 -36.09
N ASN A 430 11.46 -4.98 -36.24
CA ASN A 430 11.64 -4.35 -37.55
C ASN A 430 13.06 -4.53 -38.09
N ASN A 431 14.08 -4.53 -37.23
CA ASN A 431 15.48 -4.71 -37.64
C ASN A 431 15.85 -6.17 -37.96
N ASN A 432 15.05 -7.15 -37.51
CA ASN A 432 15.25 -8.57 -37.81
C ASN A 432 14.50 -9.05 -39.07
N ASN A 433 13.77 -8.14 -39.76
CA ASN A 433 13.06 -8.41 -41.02
C ASN A 433 13.76 -7.82 -42.26
N ASN A 434 14.99 -7.32 -42.10
CA ASN A 434 15.94 -6.97 -43.16
C ASN A 434 17.18 -7.87 -43.02
#